data_AF-A0A9E3B0Y4-F1
#
_entry.id   AF-A0A9E3B0Y4-F1
#
_cell.length_a   1.000
_cell.length_b   1.000
_cell.length_c   1.000
_cell.angle_alpha   90.00
_cell.angle_beta   90.00
_cell.angle_gamma   90.00
#
_symmetry.space_group_name_H-M   'P 1'
#
loop_
_entity.id
_entity.type
_entity.pdbx_description
1 polymer ?
#
loop_
_entity_poly.entity_id
_entity_poly.type
_entity_poly.pdbx_seq_one_letter_code
_entity_poly.pdbx_strand_id
1 'polypeptide(L)'
;MKTLRTMMFTALIGAGALTIASTGASARVVCNEEGDCWHVKTEYQYRPEFHVTVHPDEWRWKEGENYRWHEHEGRGYWNHGTWSDF
;
A
#
# COMPACT_ATOMS: atom_id res chain seq x y z
N MET A 1 -3.75 56.27 29.40
CA MET A 1 -4.18 55.61 28.15
C MET A 1 -4.86 54.29 28.53
N LYS A 2 -6.18 54.18 28.30
CA LYS A 2 -6.91 52.92 28.35
C LYS A 2 -6.36 52.02 27.23
N THR A 3 -6.11 50.75 27.51
CA THR A 3 -6.81 49.61 26.88
C THR A 3 -6.34 48.30 27.52
N LEU A 4 -7.20 47.80 28.38
CA LEU A 4 -7.36 46.41 28.81
C LEU A 4 -7.57 45.51 27.59
N ARG A 5 -6.97 44.30 27.55
CA ARG A 5 -7.64 43.00 27.30
C ARG A 5 -6.66 41.89 26.90
N THR A 6 -6.36 41.05 27.89
CA THR A 6 -6.64 39.61 27.91
C THR A 6 -6.59 38.85 26.59
N MET A 7 -5.62 37.93 26.52
CA MET A 7 -5.62 36.58 25.93
C MET A 7 -6.74 36.23 24.95
N MET A 8 -6.36 35.84 23.73
CA MET A 8 -7.11 34.82 22.98
C MET A 8 -6.16 33.74 22.49
N PHE A 9 -6.34 32.56 23.08
CA PHE A 9 -5.88 31.26 22.60
C PHE A 9 -6.27 31.09 21.13
N THR A 10 -5.33 30.68 20.28
CA THR A 10 -5.67 30.05 19.01
C THR A 10 -5.19 28.61 19.06
N ALA A 11 -6.03 27.75 19.63
CA ALA A 11 -5.90 26.31 19.52
C ALA A 11 -6.22 25.92 18.07
N LEU A 12 -5.20 25.70 17.25
CA LEU A 12 -5.35 25.02 15.97
C LEU A 12 -5.26 23.51 16.22
N ILE A 13 -6.35 22.92 16.72
CA ILE A 13 -6.55 21.47 16.66
C ILE A 13 -7.00 21.17 15.23
N GLY A 14 -6.03 21.01 14.33
CA GLY A 14 -6.26 20.43 13.02
C GLY A 14 -6.36 18.91 13.16
N ALA A 15 -7.51 18.40 13.60
CA ALA A 15 -7.81 16.97 13.49
C ALA A 15 -8.08 16.65 12.01
N GLY A 16 -7.02 16.47 11.25
CA GLY A 16 -7.11 15.85 9.93
C GLY A 16 -7.51 14.40 10.12
N ALA A 17 -8.79 14.09 9.91
CA ALA A 17 -9.24 12.72 9.81
C ALA A 17 -8.55 12.10 8.59
N LEU A 18 -7.49 11.32 8.82
CA LEU A 18 -6.97 10.41 7.81
C LEU A 18 -8.03 9.31 7.65
N THR A 19 -8.97 9.52 6.72
CA THR A 19 -9.83 8.45 6.23
C THR A 19 -8.93 7.47 5.49
N ILE A 20 -8.44 6.45 6.20
CA ILE A 20 -7.79 5.31 5.56
C ILE A 20 -8.90 4.63 4.78
N ALA A 21 -8.92 4.82 3.47
CA ALA A 21 -9.82 4.12 2.58
C ALA A 21 -9.43 2.64 2.61
N SER A 22 -10.06 1.87 3.50
CA SER A 22 -10.07 0.42 3.43
C SER A 22 -11.05 0.01 2.33
N THR A 23 -10.65 0.16 1.07
CA THR A 23 -11.37 -0.45 -0.04
C THR A 23 -11.12 -1.95 0.03
N GLY A 24 -11.91 -2.65 0.85
CA GLY A 24 -12.05 -4.09 0.75
C GLY A 24 -12.76 -4.42 -0.56
N ALA A 25 -12.02 -4.84 -1.59
CA ALA A 25 -12.60 -5.30 -2.85
C ALA A 25 -11.60 -6.20 -3.61
N SER A 26 -11.51 -7.48 -3.19
CA SER A 26 -10.55 -8.48 -3.69
C SER A 26 -9.10 -8.06 -3.53
N ALA A 27 -8.55 -8.37 -2.35
CA ALA A 27 -7.11 -8.39 -2.22
C ALA A 27 -6.55 -9.58 -3.01
N ARG A 28 -5.44 -9.38 -3.71
CA ARG A 28 -4.67 -10.45 -4.36
C ARG A 28 -3.24 -10.35 -3.91
N VAL A 29 -2.58 -11.49 -3.81
CA VAL A 29 -1.14 -11.55 -3.59
C VAL A 29 -0.47 -11.68 -4.94
N VAL A 30 0.43 -10.78 -5.28
CA VAL A 30 1.20 -10.84 -6.52
C VAL A 30 2.64 -11.10 -6.14
N CYS A 31 3.27 -12.07 -6.80
CA CYS A 31 4.67 -12.40 -6.59
C CYS A 31 5.45 -12.35 -7.90
N ASN A 32 6.67 -11.81 -7.89
CA ASN A 32 7.60 -11.89 -9.02
C ASN A 32 8.50 -13.14 -8.93
N GLU A 33 9.30 -13.40 -9.96
CA GLU A 33 10.22 -14.54 -10.02
C GLU A 33 11.35 -14.47 -8.98
N GLU A 34 11.62 -13.30 -8.42
CA GLU A 34 12.66 -13.08 -7.40
C GLU A 34 12.15 -13.33 -5.97
N GLY A 35 10.87 -13.64 -5.83
CA GLY A 35 10.22 -13.91 -4.55
C GLY A 35 9.72 -12.67 -3.80
N ASP A 36 9.74 -11.47 -4.40
CA ASP A 36 9.00 -10.33 -3.85
C ASP A 36 7.50 -10.55 -4.05
N CYS A 37 6.75 -10.55 -2.95
CA CYS A 37 5.30 -10.63 -2.95
C CYS A 37 4.68 -9.37 -2.34
N TRP A 38 3.57 -8.90 -2.91
CA TRP A 38 2.86 -7.71 -2.44
C TRP A 38 1.35 -7.88 -2.57
N HIS A 39 0.61 -7.13 -1.75
CA HIS A 39 -0.85 -7.13 -1.84
C HIS A 39 -1.33 -6.05 -2.81
N VAL A 40 -2.33 -6.38 -3.63
CA VAL A 40 -3.06 -5.41 -4.44
C VAL A 40 -4.53 -5.39 -4.06
N LYS A 41 -5.13 -4.19 -4.04
CA LYS A 41 -6.53 -3.98 -3.64
C LYS A 41 -7.55 -4.31 -4.74
N THR A 42 -7.09 -4.66 -5.94
CA THR A 42 -7.93 -5.05 -7.07
C THR A 42 -7.13 -5.93 -8.03
N GLU A 43 -7.83 -6.71 -8.87
CA GLU A 43 -7.18 -7.51 -9.90
C GLU A 43 -6.73 -6.62 -11.06
N TYR A 44 -5.42 -6.61 -11.33
CA TYR A 44 -4.85 -5.94 -12.50
C TYR A 44 -4.53 -6.96 -13.59
N GLN A 45 -4.67 -6.54 -14.86
CA GLN A 45 -4.16 -7.29 -16.00
C GLN A 45 -2.66 -6.98 -16.16
N TYR A 46 -1.83 -7.82 -15.55
CA TYR A 46 -0.39 -7.76 -15.74
C TYR A 46 -0.03 -8.26 -17.13
N ARG A 47 0.90 -7.56 -17.79
CA ARG A 47 1.43 -8.05 -19.05
C ARG A 47 2.38 -9.23 -18.80
N PRO A 48 2.46 -10.23 -19.70
CA PRO A 48 3.31 -11.39 -19.52
C PRO A 48 4.79 -11.05 -19.29
N GLU A 49 5.28 -9.94 -19.84
CA GLU A 49 6.68 -9.52 -19.74
C GLU A 49 7.08 -8.99 -18.36
N PHE A 50 6.11 -8.84 -17.43
CA PHE A 50 6.39 -8.47 -16.04
C PHE A 50 6.73 -9.69 -15.18
N HIS A 51 6.51 -10.91 -15.69
CA HIS A 51 6.87 -12.15 -14.99
C HIS A 51 6.34 -12.23 -13.55
N VAL A 52 5.06 -11.85 -13.37
CA VAL A 52 4.37 -11.92 -12.07
C VAL A 52 3.30 -12.99 -12.06
N THR A 53 3.10 -13.61 -10.90
CA THR A 53 2.02 -14.57 -10.63
C THR A 53 1.04 -13.96 -9.65
N VAL A 54 -0.27 -14.09 -9.93
CA VAL A 54 -1.35 -13.54 -9.11
C VAL A 54 -2.09 -14.65 -8.37
N HIS A 55 -2.03 -14.62 -7.05
CA HIS A 55 -2.68 -15.56 -6.14
C HIS A 55 -3.89 -14.93 -5.41
N PRO A 56 -4.83 -15.73 -4.90
CA PRO A 56 -5.87 -15.26 -3.98
C PRO A 56 -5.29 -14.63 -2.70
N ASP A 57 -6.07 -13.81 -2.00
CA ASP A 57 -5.65 -13.12 -0.76
C ASP A 57 -5.18 -14.08 0.35
N GLU A 58 -5.85 -15.22 0.48
CA GLU A 58 -5.56 -16.26 1.47
C GLU A 58 -4.32 -17.09 1.13
N TRP A 59 -3.73 -16.89 -0.05
CA TRP A 59 -2.56 -17.65 -0.45
C TRP A 59 -1.37 -17.31 0.45
N ARG A 60 -0.67 -18.36 0.85
CA ARG A 60 0.56 -18.30 1.62
C ARG A 60 1.53 -19.30 1.02
N TRP A 61 2.80 -18.92 0.98
CA TRP A 61 3.87 -19.84 0.65
C TRP A 61 4.11 -20.86 1.78
N LYS A 62 4.78 -21.95 1.45
CA LYS A 62 5.13 -23.00 2.42
C LYS A 62 6.42 -22.67 3.16
N GLU A 63 6.61 -23.29 4.32
CA GLU A 63 7.89 -23.25 5.02
C GLU A 63 9.00 -23.78 4.11
N GLY A 64 10.10 -23.03 4.01
CA GLY A 64 11.24 -23.35 3.14
C GLY A 64 11.19 -22.71 1.74
N GLU A 65 10.10 -22.04 1.36
CA GLU A 65 10.04 -21.25 0.13
C GLU A 65 10.66 -19.86 0.33
N ASN A 66 11.34 -19.34 -0.69
CA ASN A 66 12.10 -18.09 -0.62
C ASN A 66 11.27 -16.88 -1.06
N TYR A 67 10.15 -16.64 -0.38
CA TYR A 67 9.32 -15.45 -0.61
C TYR A 67 9.49 -14.43 0.51
N ARG A 68 9.31 -13.15 0.16
CA ARG A 68 9.34 -12.02 1.09
C ARG A 68 8.22 -11.05 0.78
N TRP A 69 7.62 -10.49 1.82
CA TRP A 69 6.65 -9.41 1.66
C TRP A 69 7.36 -8.10 1.34
N HIS A 70 6.90 -7.40 0.31
CA HIS A 70 7.38 -6.09 -0.09
C HIS A 70 6.17 -5.20 -0.42
N GLU A 71 5.62 -4.54 0.58
CA GLU A 71 4.38 -3.77 0.39
C GLU A 71 4.62 -2.43 -0.32
N HIS A 72 3.72 -2.08 -1.22
CA HIS A 72 3.67 -0.76 -1.85
C HIS A 72 2.23 -0.35 -2.13
N GLU A 73 1.90 0.92 -1.92
CA GLU A 73 0.59 1.47 -2.24
C GLU A 73 0.54 1.95 -3.70
N GLY A 74 -0.53 1.66 -4.42
CA GLY A 74 -0.73 2.13 -5.79
C GLY A 74 -0.84 1.02 -6.83
N ARG A 75 -0.60 1.40 -8.08
CA ARG A 75 -0.78 0.55 -9.26
C ARG A 75 0.57 0.31 -9.93
N GLY A 76 1.09 -0.89 -9.82
CA GLY A 76 2.43 -1.20 -10.31
C GLY A 76 2.87 -2.61 -9.95
N TYR A 77 4.18 -2.85 -10.08
CA TYR A 77 4.80 -4.13 -9.79
C TYR A 77 6.25 -3.97 -9.29
N TRP A 78 6.72 -4.96 -8.53
CA TRP A 78 8.12 -5.06 -8.15
C TRP A 78 8.96 -5.77 -9.22
N ASN A 79 10.11 -5.19 -9.55
CA ASN A 79 11.11 -5.74 -10.46
C ASN A 79 12.51 -5.39 -9.96
N HIS A 80 13.35 -6.39 -9.71
CA HIS A 80 14.70 -6.25 -9.19
C HIS A 80 14.77 -5.34 -7.94
N GLY A 81 13.84 -5.54 -6.99
CA GLY A 81 13.76 -4.76 -5.76
C GLY A 81 13.36 -3.29 -5.95
N THR A 82 12.84 -2.91 -7.12
CA THR A 82 12.34 -1.55 -7.41
C THR A 82 10.86 -1.60 -7.81
N TRP A 83 10.06 -0.67 -7.27
CA TRP A 83 8.67 -0.50 -7.65
C TRP A 83 8.56 0.25 -8.98
N SER A 84 7.75 -0.26 -9.90
CA SER A 84 7.41 0.37 -11.17
C SER A 84 5.91 0.58 -11.26
N ASP A 85 5.47 1.82 -11.37
CA ASP A 85 4.06 2.16 -11.62
C ASP A 85 3.65 1.77 -13.06
N PHE A 86 2.36 1.53 -13.27
CA PHE A 86 1.78 1.27 -14.62
C PHE A 86 1.67 2.52 -15.49
#